data_AF-A0A4Q4CPH3-F1
#
_entry.id   AF-A0A4Q4CPH3-F1
#
_cell.length_a   1.000
_cell.length_b   1.000
_cell.length_c   1.000
_cell.angle_alpha   90.00
_cell.angle_beta   90.00
_cell.angle_gamma   90.00
#
_symmetry.space_group_name_H-M   'P 1'
#
loop_
_entity.id
_entity.type
_entity.pdbx_description
1 polymer ?
#
loop_
_entity_poly.entity_id
_entity_poly.type
_entity_poly.pdbx_seq_one_letter_code
_entity_poly.pdbx_strand_id
1 'polypeptide(L)'
;TLIRSRFRGDHLQLIGFGRHAEVMEIEQLTALDAMWDKGTNLHHALLLANRHFRKHPNAQPVLLIVTDGEPTSHLEPDGEVYFSYPPHPLTVAYAVRELDNAGRLGAQTTFFRLGEDPGLARFIDQMARRVDGRVVAPELDDLGAAVVGSYLGSRGPGGLAGGFGGGYGDWFGGRGFWVGD
;
A
#
# COMPACT_ATOMS: atom_id res chain seq x y z
N THR A 1 6.35 -11.19 17.32
CA THR A 1 6.02 -10.27 16.21
C THR A 1 5.38 -11.05 15.07
N LEU A 2 4.09 -10.84 14.81
CA LEU A 2 3.22 -11.74 14.04
C LEU A 2 3.48 -11.78 12.52
N ILE A 3 4.18 -10.77 11.99
CA ILE A 3 4.41 -10.60 10.54
C ILE A 3 5.56 -11.51 10.07
N ARG A 4 6.76 -11.46 10.68
CA ARG A 4 7.91 -12.27 10.20
C ARG A 4 7.71 -13.79 10.28
N SER A 5 6.89 -14.31 11.22
CA SER A 5 6.72 -15.76 11.37
C SER A 5 5.79 -16.41 10.34
N ARG A 6 4.97 -15.63 9.61
CA ARG A 6 3.92 -16.13 8.71
C ARG A 6 4.29 -16.07 7.21
N PHE A 7 5.47 -15.54 6.85
CA PHE A 7 5.90 -15.25 5.46
C PHE A 7 7.28 -15.81 5.09
N ARG A 8 7.59 -17.04 5.53
CA ARG A 8 8.93 -17.68 5.45
C ARG A 8 9.58 -17.86 4.06
N GLY A 9 9.04 -17.29 2.99
CA GLY A 9 9.62 -17.31 1.64
C GLY A 9 9.47 -16.02 0.84
N ASP A 10 8.90 -14.95 1.42
CA ASP A 10 8.68 -13.70 0.70
C ASP A 10 9.78 -12.68 1.01
N HIS A 11 10.07 -11.84 0.02
CA HIS A 11 10.94 -10.68 0.19
C HIS A 11 10.08 -9.47 0.54
N LEU A 12 9.94 -9.19 1.83
CA LEU A 12 9.20 -8.02 2.32
C LEU A 12 10.14 -6.81 2.41
N GLN A 13 9.71 -5.68 1.86
CA GLN A 13 10.35 -4.38 2.05
C GLN A 13 9.32 -3.36 2.52
N LEU A 14 9.60 -2.75 3.67
CA LEU A 14 8.79 -1.70 4.25
C LEU A 14 9.41 -0.34 3.90
N ILE A 15 8.59 0.59 3.44
CA ILE A 15 9.03 1.91 2.99
C ILE A 15 8.18 2.96 3.72
N GLY A 16 8.83 3.74 4.57
CA GLY A 16 8.23 4.95 5.14
C GLY A 16 8.42 6.12 4.18
N PHE A 17 7.40 6.95 3.99
CA PHE A 17 7.50 8.10 3.10
C PHE A 17 6.77 9.34 3.65
N GLY A 18 7.57 10.27 4.15
CA GLY A 18 7.15 11.64 4.46
C GLY A 18 7.63 12.59 3.36
N ARG A 19 8.36 13.64 3.72
CA ARG A 19 9.09 14.48 2.76
C ARG A 19 10.11 13.71 1.92
N HIS A 20 10.81 12.75 2.53
CA HIS A 20 11.64 11.76 1.85
C HIS A 20 11.07 10.35 2.07
N ALA A 21 11.49 9.39 1.26
CA ALA A 21 11.14 7.99 1.43
C ALA A 21 12.39 7.16 1.73
N GLU A 22 12.28 6.20 2.63
CA GLU A 22 13.38 5.33 3.01
C GLU A 22 12.91 3.91 3.28
N VAL A 23 13.82 2.96 3.11
CA VAL A 23 13.56 1.57 3.50
C VAL A 23 13.76 1.45 5.00
N MET A 24 12.79 0.86 5.68
CA MET A 24 12.78 0.77 7.13
C MET A 24 12.70 -0.67 7.61
N GLU A 25 13.28 -0.93 8.77
CA GLU A 25 13.03 -2.15 9.52
C GLU A 25 11.70 -2.04 10.27
N ILE A 26 11.03 -3.17 10.49
CA ILE A 26 9.70 -3.21 11.13
C ILE A 26 9.75 -2.61 12.53
N GLU A 27 10.86 -2.82 13.24
CA GLU A 27 11.12 -2.30 14.58
C GLU A 27 11.22 -0.76 14.61
N GLN A 28 11.52 -0.13 13.47
CA GLN A 28 11.56 1.34 13.35
C GLN A 28 10.16 1.93 13.15
N LEU A 29 9.17 1.13 12.74
CA LEU A 29 7.80 1.60 12.50
C LEU A 29 7.12 2.07 13.79
N THR A 30 7.44 1.47 14.93
CA THR A 30 6.93 1.87 16.25
C THR A 30 7.66 3.09 16.85
N ALA A 31 8.77 3.52 16.26
CA ALA A 31 9.55 4.67 16.70
C ALA A 31 9.28 5.94 15.87
N LEU A 32 8.45 5.83 14.83
CA LEU A 32 8.20 6.87 13.82
C LEU A 32 7.25 7.99 14.26
N ASP A 33 6.56 7.87 15.39
CA ASP A 33 5.57 8.87 15.85
C ASP A 33 6.15 10.27 16.09
N ALA A 34 7.48 10.44 16.10
CA ALA A 34 8.13 11.70 16.50
C ALA A 34 8.85 12.49 15.39
N MET A 35 8.98 11.98 14.16
CA MET A 35 9.83 12.59 13.12
C MET A 35 9.24 12.62 11.70
N TRP A 36 7.92 12.77 11.55
CA TRP A 36 7.34 12.98 10.22
C TRP A 36 7.63 14.40 9.73
N ASP A 37 8.69 14.54 8.93
CA ASP A 37 8.88 15.73 8.11
C ASP A 37 7.69 15.88 7.16
N LYS A 38 6.94 16.96 7.33
CA LYS A 38 5.71 17.27 6.58
C LYS A 38 5.91 17.09 5.07
N GLY A 39 5.16 16.16 4.48
CA GLY A 39 5.06 15.90 3.05
C GLY A 39 4.70 14.44 2.75
N THR A 40 4.28 14.17 1.52
CA THR A 40 3.93 12.82 1.03
C THR A 40 4.73 12.52 -0.24
N ASN A 41 5.87 11.84 -0.10
CA ASN A 41 6.78 11.52 -1.22
C ASN A 41 6.50 10.14 -1.82
N LEU A 42 5.30 9.98 -2.37
CA LEU A 42 4.88 8.75 -3.04
C LEU A 42 5.78 8.43 -4.26
N HIS A 43 6.29 9.45 -4.95
CA HIS A 43 7.23 9.26 -6.06
C HIS A 43 8.46 8.47 -5.61
N HIS A 44 9.13 8.92 -4.54
CA HIS A 44 10.33 8.24 -4.06
C HIS A 44 10.00 6.84 -3.53
N ALA A 45 8.89 6.68 -2.79
CA ALA A 45 8.46 5.37 -2.31
C ALA A 45 8.29 4.35 -3.45
N LEU A 46 7.67 4.78 -4.56
CA LEU A 46 7.47 3.92 -5.73
C LEU A 46 8.78 3.61 -6.47
N LEU A 47 9.76 4.54 -6.50
CA LEU A 47 11.10 4.23 -7.01
C LEU A 47 11.76 3.11 -6.20
N LEU A 48 11.67 3.16 -4.87
CA LEU A 48 12.20 2.13 -3.97
C LEU A 48 11.49 0.80 -4.18
N ALA A 49 10.15 0.80 -4.26
CA ALA A 49 9.34 -0.39 -4.51
C ALA A 49 9.65 -1.03 -5.88
N ASN A 50 9.71 -0.23 -6.94
CA ASN A 50 10.06 -0.70 -8.29
C ASN A 50 11.47 -1.30 -8.33
N ARG A 51 12.42 -0.74 -7.57
CA ARG A 51 13.75 -1.33 -7.41
C ARG A 51 13.70 -2.67 -6.67
N HIS A 52 12.86 -2.80 -5.64
CA HIS A 52 12.64 -4.05 -4.92
C HIS A 52 12.07 -5.15 -5.82
N PHE A 53 11.06 -4.83 -6.62
CA PHE A 53 10.46 -5.78 -7.55
C PHE A 53 11.47 -6.28 -8.60
N ARG A 54 12.28 -5.38 -9.17
CA ARG A 54 13.33 -5.77 -10.14
C ARG A 54 14.43 -6.65 -9.54
N LYS A 55 14.69 -6.54 -8.24
CA LYS A 55 15.66 -7.41 -7.53
C LYS A 55 15.12 -8.83 -7.29
N HIS A 56 13.81 -9.04 -7.38
CA HIS A 56 13.16 -10.32 -7.12
C HIS A 56 12.29 -10.74 -8.32
N PRO A 57 12.88 -10.96 -9.51
CA PRO A 57 12.13 -11.16 -10.76
C PRO A 57 11.30 -12.46 -10.78
N ASN A 58 11.58 -13.41 -9.89
CA ASN A 58 10.86 -14.69 -9.79
C ASN A 58 9.68 -14.65 -8.80
N ALA A 59 9.46 -13.53 -8.12
CA ALA A 59 8.36 -13.36 -7.17
C ALA A 59 7.19 -12.60 -7.81
N GLN A 60 5.96 -12.90 -7.39
CA GLN A 60 4.79 -12.10 -7.74
C GLN A 60 4.87 -10.75 -7.00
N PRO A 61 4.95 -9.60 -7.70
CA PRO A 61 5.00 -8.30 -7.03
C PRO A 61 3.65 -7.96 -6.40
N VAL A 62 3.70 -7.51 -5.15
CA VAL A 62 2.54 -7.05 -4.38
C VAL A 62 2.89 -5.69 -3.81
N LEU A 63 2.04 -4.70 -4.05
CA LEU A 63 2.25 -3.31 -3.66
C LEU A 63 1.10 -2.86 -2.76
N LEU A 64 1.41 -2.61 -1.49
CA LEU A 64 0.44 -2.13 -0.51
C LEU A 64 0.83 -0.70 -0.14
N ILE A 65 -0.04 0.27 -0.44
CA ILE A 65 0.22 1.70 -0.23
C ILE A 65 -0.74 2.18 0.85
N VAL A 66 -0.22 2.67 1.97
CA VAL A 66 -1.02 3.26 3.04
C VAL A 66 -0.77 4.75 3.05
N THR A 67 -1.82 5.58 2.92
CA THR A 67 -1.65 7.04 2.86
C THR A 67 -2.90 7.79 3.30
N ASP A 68 -2.69 8.94 3.94
CA ASP A 68 -3.68 9.90 4.42
C ASP A 68 -3.72 11.19 3.57
N GLY A 69 -2.96 11.27 2.46
CA GLY A 69 -2.84 12.50 1.68
C GLY A 69 -2.36 12.33 0.23
N GLU A 70 -2.56 13.38 -0.56
CA GLU A 70 -2.06 13.47 -1.94
C GLU A 70 -0.54 13.66 -1.96
N PRO A 71 0.16 13.28 -3.05
CA PRO A 71 1.61 13.42 -3.10
C PRO A 71 2.04 14.90 -3.19
N THR A 72 2.68 15.41 -2.14
CA THR A 72 3.17 16.81 -2.07
C THR A 72 4.68 16.92 -2.27
N SER A 73 5.40 15.79 -2.34
CA SER A 73 6.85 15.74 -2.51
C SER A 73 7.28 14.79 -3.61
N HIS A 74 8.41 15.11 -4.25
CA HIS A 74 9.09 14.21 -5.18
C HIS A 74 10.61 14.45 -5.16
N LEU A 75 11.38 13.46 -5.63
CA LEU A 75 12.79 13.66 -5.93
C LEU A 75 12.98 14.31 -7.30
N GLU A 76 13.83 15.33 -7.32
CA GLU A 76 14.41 15.91 -8.52
C GLU A 76 15.55 15.01 -9.07
N PRO A 77 15.99 15.19 -10.33
CA PRO A 77 17.03 14.35 -10.94
C PRO A 77 18.37 14.34 -10.22
N ASP A 78 18.69 15.38 -9.45
CA ASP A 78 19.89 15.50 -8.62
C ASP A 78 19.77 14.80 -7.26
N GLY A 79 18.58 14.27 -6.94
CA GLY A 79 18.27 13.61 -5.68
C GLY A 79 17.74 14.54 -4.59
N GLU A 80 17.62 15.84 -4.86
CA GLU A 80 17.02 16.79 -3.93
C GLU A 80 15.50 16.59 -3.83
N VAL A 81 14.94 16.95 -2.68
CA VAL A 81 13.49 16.86 -2.46
C VAL A 81 12.83 18.17 -2.84
N TYR A 82 11.94 18.11 -3.84
CA TYR A 82 10.95 19.15 -4.07
C TYR A 82 9.73 18.93 -3.16
N PHE A 83 9.21 20.01 -2.55
CA PHE A 83 7.98 20.00 -1.77
C PHE A 83 7.11 21.21 -2.13
N SER A 84 5.81 20.98 -2.30
CA SER A 84 4.82 22.06 -2.49
C SER A 84 3.46 21.68 -1.91
N TYR A 85 2.73 22.68 -1.41
CA TYR A 85 1.33 22.55 -1.01
C TYR A 85 0.53 23.74 -1.55
N PRO A 86 -0.53 23.52 -2.35
CA PRO A 86 -1.07 22.24 -2.78
C PRO A 86 -0.11 21.42 -3.67
N PRO A 87 -0.35 20.10 -3.88
CA PRO A 87 0.45 19.24 -4.74
C PRO A 87 0.77 19.87 -6.10
N HIS A 88 2.05 19.90 -6.46
CA HIS A 88 2.47 20.39 -7.77
C HIS A 88 2.11 19.36 -8.86
N PRO A 89 1.61 19.75 -10.04
CA PRO A 89 1.25 18.81 -11.11
C PRO A 89 2.37 17.84 -11.51
N LEU A 90 3.64 18.30 -11.50
CA LEU A 90 4.79 17.43 -11.74
C LEU A 90 4.98 16.36 -10.64
N THR A 91 4.69 16.69 -9.38
CA THR A 91 4.77 15.74 -8.26
C THR A 91 3.79 14.59 -8.49
N VAL A 92 2.55 14.93 -8.87
CA VAL A 92 1.52 13.97 -9.23
C VAL A 92 1.95 13.15 -10.44
N ALA A 93 2.45 13.79 -11.50
CA ALA A 93 2.89 13.11 -12.72
C ALA A 93 4.02 12.09 -12.46
N TYR A 94 4.97 12.42 -11.59
CA TYR A 94 6.03 11.50 -11.20
C TYR A 94 5.52 10.30 -10.39
N ALA A 95 4.62 10.54 -9.43
CA ALA A 95 3.98 9.44 -8.69
C ALA A 95 3.18 8.52 -9.63
N VAL A 96 2.41 9.10 -10.56
CA VAL A 96 1.66 8.35 -11.58
C VAL A 96 2.60 7.53 -12.46
N ARG A 97 3.71 8.11 -12.94
CA ARG A 97 4.67 7.42 -13.80
C ARG A 97 5.29 6.21 -13.11
N GLU A 98 5.67 6.33 -11.85
CA GLU A 98 6.27 5.21 -11.12
C GLU A 98 5.23 4.17 -10.69
N LEU A 99 3.97 4.58 -10.49
CA LEU A 99 2.87 3.64 -10.28
C LEU A 99 2.61 2.81 -11.55
N ASP A 100 2.65 3.43 -12.73
CA ASP A 100 2.56 2.70 -14.00
C ASP A 100 3.68 1.69 -14.16
N ASN A 101 4.90 2.06 -13.75
CA ASN A 101 6.03 1.16 -13.79
C ASN A 101 5.80 -0.05 -12.88
N ALA A 102 5.22 0.14 -11.69
CA ALA A 102 4.82 -0.97 -10.82
C ALA A 102 3.77 -1.86 -11.49
N GLY A 103 2.73 -1.26 -12.10
CA GLY A 103 1.71 -1.99 -12.85
C GLY A 103 2.30 -2.82 -14.01
N ARG A 104 3.24 -2.26 -14.78
CA ARG A 104 3.95 -2.98 -15.86
C ARG A 104 4.81 -4.14 -15.36
N LEU A 105 5.28 -4.08 -14.12
CA LEU A 105 5.97 -5.19 -13.45
C LEU A 105 4.99 -6.26 -12.95
N GLY A 106 3.68 -6.10 -13.14
CA GLY A 106 2.65 -7.02 -12.69
C GLY A 106 2.31 -6.86 -11.21
N ALA A 107 2.57 -5.69 -10.61
CA ALA A 107 2.28 -5.45 -9.20
C ALA A 107 0.79 -5.45 -8.89
N GLN A 108 0.36 -6.37 -8.03
CA GLN A 108 -0.97 -6.35 -7.45
C GLN A 108 -1.05 -5.22 -6.43
N THR A 109 -1.72 -4.13 -6.80
CA THR A 109 -1.68 -2.88 -6.03
C THR A 109 -2.94 -2.70 -5.20
N THR A 110 -2.78 -2.41 -3.91
CA THR A 110 -3.88 -2.02 -3.02
C THR A 110 -3.54 -0.75 -2.26
N PHE A 111 -4.44 0.22 -2.33
CA PHE A 111 -4.36 1.47 -1.58
C PHE A 111 -5.22 1.37 -0.32
N PHE A 112 -4.64 1.70 0.82
CA PHE A 112 -5.31 1.93 2.09
C PHE A 112 -5.38 3.42 2.30
N ARG A 113 -6.57 4.00 2.08
CA ARG A 113 -6.81 5.41 2.34
C ARG A 113 -7.11 5.58 3.82
N LEU A 114 -6.32 6.41 4.48
CA LEU A 114 -6.58 6.87 5.84
C LEU A 114 -7.35 8.19 5.76
N GLY A 115 -8.45 8.28 6.50
CA GLY A 115 -9.30 9.48 6.53
C GLY A 115 -10.36 9.57 5.43
N GLU A 116 -11.14 10.65 5.51
CA GLU A 116 -12.40 10.82 4.80
C GLU A 116 -12.38 11.93 3.73
N ASP A 117 -11.22 12.51 3.42
CA ASP A 117 -11.14 13.63 2.46
C ASP A 117 -11.69 13.21 1.07
N PRO A 118 -12.77 13.84 0.57
CA PRO A 118 -13.36 13.46 -0.71
C PRO A 118 -12.46 13.75 -1.92
N GLY A 119 -11.52 14.69 -1.81
CA GLY A 119 -10.52 14.99 -2.84
C GLY A 119 -9.54 13.83 -3.00
N LEU A 120 -8.91 13.45 -1.89
CA LEU A 120 -8.03 12.30 -1.76
C LEU A 120 -8.70 11.01 -2.21
N ALA A 121 -9.98 10.81 -1.84
CA ALA A 121 -10.76 9.67 -2.29
C ALA A 121 -10.77 9.56 -3.82
N ARG A 122 -11.11 10.66 -4.52
CA ARG A 122 -11.14 10.69 -5.99
C ARG A 122 -9.76 10.51 -6.59
N PHE A 123 -8.73 11.11 -5.98
CA PHE A 123 -7.35 10.97 -6.42
C PHE A 123 -6.87 9.51 -6.35
N ILE A 124 -7.04 8.87 -5.20
CA ILE A 124 -6.66 7.47 -4.98
C ILE A 124 -7.47 6.53 -5.89
N ASP A 125 -8.76 6.77 -6.08
CA ASP A 125 -9.58 5.97 -6.99
C ASP A 125 -9.07 6.04 -8.44
N GLN A 126 -8.60 7.22 -8.90
CA GLN A 126 -8.00 7.37 -10.23
C GLN A 126 -6.66 6.62 -10.33
N MET A 127 -5.83 6.71 -9.30
CA MET A 127 -4.55 5.99 -9.22
C MET A 127 -4.76 4.47 -9.24
N ALA A 128 -5.70 3.96 -8.43
CA ALA A 128 -6.01 2.53 -8.36
C ALA A 128 -6.53 2.00 -9.71
N ARG A 129 -7.49 2.70 -10.33
CA ARG A 129 -8.03 2.31 -11.65
C ARG A 129 -6.96 2.21 -12.74
N ARG A 130 -5.90 3.02 -12.65
CA ARG A 130 -4.82 3.05 -13.63
C ARG A 130 -3.98 1.77 -13.65
N VAL A 131 -3.93 1.05 -12.54
CA VAL A 131 -3.14 -0.18 -12.37
C VAL A 131 -4.00 -1.40 -12.05
N ASP A 132 -5.30 -1.35 -12.35
CA ASP A 132 -6.28 -2.38 -11.99
C ASP A 132 -6.21 -2.76 -10.49
N GLY A 133 -5.89 -1.76 -9.66
CA GLY A 133 -5.71 -1.89 -8.23
C GLY A 133 -7.00 -1.78 -7.44
N ARG A 134 -6.88 -1.97 -6.13
CA ARG A 134 -8.00 -1.90 -5.18
C ARG A 134 -7.81 -0.74 -4.22
N VAL A 135 -8.92 -0.19 -3.72
CA VAL A 135 -8.93 0.80 -2.64
C VAL A 135 -9.69 0.21 -1.46
N VAL A 136 -9.09 0.31 -0.28
CA VAL A 136 -9.68 -0.06 1.00
C VAL A 136 -9.62 1.18 1.88
N ALA A 137 -10.75 1.52 2.50
CA ALA A 137 -10.84 2.60 3.49
C ALA A 137 -11.24 1.96 4.83
N PRO A 138 -10.28 1.39 5.57
CA PRO A 138 -10.56 0.79 6.87
C PRO A 138 -10.73 1.90 7.91
N GLU A 139 -11.49 1.61 8.96
CA GLU A 139 -11.39 2.34 10.22
C GLU A 139 -9.97 2.19 10.77
N LEU A 140 -9.45 3.17 11.51
CA LEU A 140 -8.05 3.17 12.00
C LEU A 140 -7.70 1.88 12.77
N ASP A 141 -8.64 1.35 13.54
CA ASP A 141 -8.46 0.15 14.36
C ASP A 141 -8.41 -1.15 13.53
N ASP A 142 -8.85 -1.12 12.27
CA ASP A 142 -8.94 -2.30 11.38
C ASP A 142 -7.85 -2.34 10.29
N LEU A 143 -6.97 -1.33 10.22
CA LEU A 143 -5.94 -1.23 9.19
C LEU A 143 -5.04 -2.46 9.13
N GLY A 144 -4.61 -2.97 10.29
CA GLY A 144 -3.73 -4.13 10.36
C GLY A 144 -4.36 -5.38 9.75
N ALA A 145 -5.64 -5.63 10.04
CA ALA A 145 -6.38 -6.76 9.48
C ALA A 145 -6.59 -6.58 7.97
N ALA A 146 -6.90 -5.37 7.52
CA ALA A 146 -7.12 -5.04 6.11
C ALA A 146 -5.84 -5.24 5.26
N VAL A 147 -4.68 -4.78 5.76
CA VAL A 147 -3.37 -4.96 5.10
C VAL A 147 -3.04 -6.45 4.95
N VAL A 148 -3.22 -7.23 6.01
CA VAL A 148 -2.98 -8.68 5.98
C VAL A 148 -3.94 -9.40 5.03
N GLY A 149 -5.23 -9.05 5.05
CA GLY A 149 -6.24 -9.61 4.16
C GLY A 149 -5.92 -9.37 2.68
N SER A 150 -5.51 -8.15 2.33
CA SER A 150 -5.10 -7.80 0.97
C SER A 150 -3.88 -8.58 0.51
N TYR A 151 -2.88 -8.74 1.38
CA TYR A 151 -1.69 -9.52 1.05
C TYR A 151 -2.02 -11.00 0.82
N LEU A 152 -2.83 -11.61 1.69
CA LEU A 152 -3.22 -13.02 1.54
C LEU A 152 -4.11 -13.26 0.31
N GLY A 153 -5.00 -12.32 -0.01
CA GLY A 153 -5.85 -12.38 -1.21
C GLY A 153 -5.06 -12.41 -2.52
N SER A 154 -3.87 -11.80 -2.54
CA SER A 154 -2.98 -11.81 -3.71
C SER A 154 -2.39 -13.17 -4.06
N ARG A 155 -2.43 -14.14 -3.13
CA ARG A 155 -1.91 -15.51 -3.30
C ARG A 155 -2.89 -16.52 -3.89
N GLY A 156 -4.16 -16.15 -4.12
CA GLY A 156 -5.17 -17.07 -4.64
C GLY A 156 -4.87 -17.53 -6.07
N PRO A 157 -5.07 -18.81 -6.43
CA PRO A 157 -4.83 -19.29 -7.78
C PRO A 157 -5.95 -18.84 -8.72
N GLY A 158 -5.61 -18.00 -9.70
CA GLY A 158 -6.48 -17.65 -10.83
C GLY A 158 -7.16 -16.29 -10.68
N GLY A 159 -6.71 -15.32 -11.46
CA GLY A 159 -7.55 -14.18 -11.78
C GLY A 159 -8.77 -14.64 -12.59
N LEU A 160 -9.95 -14.09 -12.27
CA LEU A 160 -11.01 -13.68 -13.21
C LEU A 160 -12.24 -13.18 -12.42
N ALA A 161 -12.81 -12.09 -12.93
CA ALA A 161 -14.20 -11.66 -12.86
C ALA A 161 -15.16 -12.39 -11.90
N GLY A 162 -15.73 -11.63 -10.96
CA GLY A 162 -16.92 -12.01 -10.22
C GLY A 162 -17.29 -10.93 -9.21
N GLY A 163 -18.35 -10.18 -9.49
CA GLY A 163 -18.85 -9.16 -8.58
C GLY A 163 -19.22 -9.77 -7.23
N PHE A 164 -18.79 -9.14 -6.15
CA PHE A 164 -19.30 -9.43 -4.82
C PHE A 164 -19.57 -8.12 -4.10
N GLY A 165 -20.80 -7.62 -4.28
CA GLY A 165 -21.50 -7.01 -3.18
C GLY A 165 -21.96 -8.13 -2.26
N GLY A 166 -21.62 -8.05 -0.97
CA GLY A 166 -22.07 -9.03 0.03
C GLY A 166 -21.09 -9.24 1.17
N GLY A 167 -21.33 -8.52 2.28
CA GLY A 167 -21.15 -9.00 3.65
C GLY A 167 -19.75 -9.42 4.11
N TYR A 168 -19.09 -8.55 4.87
CA TYR A 168 -17.98 -8.87 5.79
C TYR A 168 -18.42 -9.70 7.03
N GLY A 169 -19.49 -10.50 6.92
CA GLY A 169 -20.11 -11.21 8.05
C GLY A 169 -19.69 -12.68 8.20
N ASP A 170 -19.23 -13.35 7.13
CA ASP A 170 -19.16 -14.82 7.11
C ASP A 170 -17.78 -15.44 7.39
N TRP A 171 -16.75 -14.63 7.66
CA TRP A 171 -15.41 -15.17 7.98
C TRP A 171 -15.26 -15.68 9.42
N PHE A 172 -16.22 -15.39 10.30
CA PHE A 172 -16.24 -15.86 11.69
C PHE A 172 -17.37 -16.87 11.93
N GLY A 173 -17.38 -17.97 11.18
CA GLY A 173 -18.31 -19.08 11.39
C GLY A 173 -17.66 -20.27 12.11
N GLY A 174 -18.01 -20.48 13.39
CA GLY A 174 -18.08 -21.83 13.97
C GLY A 174 -17.08 -22.19 15.06
N ARG A 175 -17.52 -22.16 16.32
CA ARG A 175 -17.13 -23.17 17.31
C ARG A 175 -18.41 -23.79 17.88
N GLY A 176 -18.68 -25.02 17.48
CA GLY A 176 -19.67 -25.87 18.14
C GLY A 176 -19.11 -26.42 19.45
N PHE A 177 -20.00 -26.66 20.41
CA PHE A 177 -19.76 -27.55 21.54
C PHE A 177 -21.04 -28.37 21.78
N TRP A 178 -20.97 -29.66 21.47
CA TRP A 178 -21.87 -30.69 21.98
C TRP A 178 -21.25 -31.25 23.26
N VAL A 179 -22.02 -31.34 24.35
CA VAL A 179 -22.17 -32.56 25.18
C VAL A 179 -23.51 -32.45 25.90
N GLY A 180 -24.38 -33.44 25.67
CA GLY A 180 -25.40 -33.85 26.63
C GLY A 180 -25.03 -35.24 27.14
N ASP A 181 -25.10 -35.41 28.46
CA ASP A 181 -25.81 -36.47 29.19
C ASP A 181 -25.83 -36.10 30.68
#